data_AF-A0A498FYZ0-F1
#
_entry.id   AF-A0A498FYZ0-F1
#
_cell.length_a   1.000
_cell.length_b   1.000
_cell.length_c   1.000
_cell.angle_alpha   90.00
_cell.angle_beta   90.00
_cell.angle_gamma   90.00
#
_symmetry.space_group_name_H-M   'P 1'
#
loop_
_entity.id
_entity.type
_entity.pdbx_description
1 polymer ?
#
loop_
_entity_poly.entity_id
_entity_poly.type
_entity_poly.pdbx_seq_one_letter_code
_entity_poly.pdbx_strand_id
1 'polypeptide(L)' 'MADLRDWATLYLKGVAMGSADAVPGVSGGTIALIVGIYERLIAAVT' A
#
# COMPACT_ATOMS: atom_id res chain seq x y z
N MET A 1 19.68 -6.99 -1.22
CA MET A 1 19.37 -6.42 0.10
C MET A 1 18.46 -5.24 -0.17
N ALA A 2 17.33 -5.12 0.54
CA ALA A 2 16.46 -3.96 0.35
C ALA A 2 17.12 -2.73 0.97
N ASP A 3 17.24 -1.66 0.20
CA ASP A 3 17.90 -0.44 0.66
C ASP A 3 16.91 0.45 1.44
N LEU A 4 17.42 1.47 2.15
CA LEU A 4 16.60 2.40 2.92
C LEU A 4 15.46 3.03 2.09
N ARG A 5 15.71 3.27 0.79
CA ARG A 5 14.71 3.81 -0.14
C ARG A 5 13.54 2.85 -0.35
N ASP A 6 13.80 1.56 -0.42
CA ASP A 6 12.76 0.54 -0.61
C ASP A 6 11.87 0.46 0.63
N TRP A 7 12.48 0.45 1.82
CA TRP A 7 11.76 0.46 3.08
C TRP A 7 10.95 1.73 3.28
N ALA A 8 11.51 2.90 2.97
CA ALA A 8 10.79 4.18 3.04
C ALA A 8 9.60 4.19 2.07
N THR A 9 9.80 3.71 0.84
CA THR A 9 8.74 3.63 -0.18
C THR A 9 7.62 2.70 0.27
N LEU A 10 7.95 1.53 0.82
CA LEU A 10 6.97 0.60 1.36
C LEU A 10 6.19 1.21 2.53
N TYR A 11 6.88 1.87 3.46
CA TYR A 11 6.24 2.53 4.59
C TYR A 11 5.24 3.59 4.12
N LEU A 12 5.63 4.46 3.19
CA LEU A 12 4.74 5.49 2.63
C LEU A 12 3.52 4.90 1.92
N LYS A 13 3.69 3.80 1.17
CA LYS A 13 2.58 3.07 0.54
C LYS A 13 1.60 2.52 1.60
N GLY A 14 2.12 2.00 2.71
CA GLY A 14 1.31 1.56 3.84
C GLY A 14 0.56 2.72 4.53
N VAL A 15 1.21 3.86 4.72
CA VAL A 15 0.58 5.08 5.27
C VAL A 15 -0.55 5.57 4.37
N ALA A 16 -0.33 5.62 3.05
CA ALA A 16 -1.36 6.02 2.09
C ALA A 16 -2.58 5.08 2.16
N MET A 17 -2.35 3.76 2.19
CA MET A 17 -3.43 2.78 2.32
C MET A 17 -4.17 2.90 3.67
N GLY A 18 -3.45 3.01 4.79
CA GLY A 18 -4.08 3.17 6.10
C GLY A 18 -4.84 4.49 6.25
N SER A 19 -4.37 5.57 5.60
CA SER A 19 -5.10 6.84 5.55
C SER A 19 -6.40 6.74 4.75
N ALA A 20 -6.45 5.86 3.73
CA ALA A 20 -7.66 5.57 2.98
C ALA A 20 -8.74 4.95 3.89
N ASP A 21 -8.35 4.00 4.74
CA ASP A 21 -9.27 3.32 5.66
C ASP A 21 -9.83 4.24 6.75
N ALA A 22 -9.14 5.35 7.04
CA ALA A 22 -9.60 6.36 7.98
C ALA A 22 -10.69 7.29 7.41
N VAL A 23 -10.85 7.34 6.08
CA VAL A 23 -11.81 8.22 5.41
C VAL A 23 -13.05 7.42 5.00
N PRO A 24 -14.25 7.75 5.53
CA PRO A 24 -15.48 7.06 5.16
C PRO A 24 -15.74 7.11 3.65
N GLY A 25 -15.98 5.94 3.05
CA GLY A 25 -16.28 5.81 1.62
C GLY A 25 -15.05 5.75 0.71
N VAL A 26 -13.82 5.81 1.23
CA VAL A 26 -12.60 5.57 0.44
C VAL A 26 -12.21 4.09 0.54
N SER A 27 -11.90 3.48 -0.61
CA SER A 27 -11.47 2.08 -0.68
C SER A 27 -9.95 1.97 -0.55
N GLY A 28 -9.47 1.32 0.52
CA GLY A 28 -8.05 0.99 0.69
C GLY A 28 -7.49 0.13 -0.44
N GLY A 29 -8.30 -0.75 -1.03
CA GLY A 29 -7.92 -1.56 -2.20
C GLY A 29 -7.66 -0.73 -3.45
N THR A 30 -8.47 0.30 -3.69
CA THR A 30 -8.27 1.25 -4.81
C THR A 30 -6.99 2.05 -4.62
N ILE A 31 -6.71 2.50 -3.39
CA ILE A 31 -5.46 3.21 -3.09
C ILE A 31 -4.26 2.28 -3.29
N ALA A 32 -4.33 1.03 -2.83
CA ALA A 32 -3.29 0.02 -3.04
C ALA A 32 -2.99 -0.24 -4.54
N LEU A 33 -4.01 -0.16 -5.40
CA LEU A 33 -3.85 -0.26 -6.86
C LEU A 33 -3.12 0.99 -7.41
N ILE A 34 -3.57 2.18 -7.04
CA ILE A 34 -2.98 3.46 -7.49
C ILE A 34 -1.51 3.56 -7.06
N VAL A 35 -1.17 3.16 -5.84
CA VAL A 35 0.22 3.20 -5.34
C VAL A 35 1.06 2.00 -5.78
N GLY A 36 0.50 1.08 -6.56
CA GLY A 36 1.19 -0.07 -7.14
C GLY A 36 1.73 -1.05 -6.11
N ILE A 37 0.96 -1.34 -5.04
CA ILE A 37 1.27 -2.46 -4.11
C ILE A 37 0.28 -3.60 -4.22
N TYR A 38 -0.82 -3.40 -4.93
CA TYR A 38 -1.93 -4.35 -4.99
C TYR A 38 -1.50 -5.76 -5.40
N GLU A 39 -0.76 -5.89 -6.51
CA GLU A 39 -0.24 -7.18 -6.98
C GLU A 39 0.60 -7.90 -5.93
N ARG A 40 1.45 -7.16 -5.21
CA ARG A 40 2.29 -7.72 -4.15
C ARG A 40 1.46 -8.19 -2.96
N LEU A 41 0.36 -7.51 -2.65
CA LEU A 41 -0.55 -7.92 -1.58
C LEU A 41 -1.32 -9.19 -1.97
N ILE A 42 -1.85 -9.26 -3.19
CA ILE A 42 -2.57 -10.44 -3.70
C ILE A 42 -1.65 -11.66 -3.75
N ALA A 43 -0.44 -11.52 -4.29
CA ALA A 43 0.56 -12.58 -4.32
C ALA A 43 1.07 -13.01 -2.93
N ALA A 44 0.83 -12.22 -1.88
CA ALA A 44 1.19 -12.57 -0.52
C ALA A 44 0.09 -13.39 0.19
N VAL A 45 -1.15 -13.33 -0.29
CA VAL A 45 -2.30 -14.02 0.30
C VAL A 45 -2.84 -15.17 -0.56
N THR A 46 -2.39 -15.27 -1.81
CA THR A 46 -2.68 -16.36 -2.76
C THR A 46 -1.41 -17.16 -3.00
#